data_AF-A0A6G2UBK6-F1
#
_entry.id   AF-A0A6G2UBK6-F1
#
_cell.length_a   1.000
_cell.length_b   1.000
_cell.length_c   1.000
_cell.angle_alpha   90.00
_cell.angle_beta   90.00
_cell.angle_gamma   90.00
#
_symmetry.space_group_name_H-M   'P 1'
#
loop_
_entity.id
_entity.type
_entity.pdbx_description
1 polymer ?
#
loop_
_entity_poly.entity_id
_entity_poly.type
_entity_poly.pdbx_seq_one_letter_code
_entity_poly.pdbx_strand_id
1 'polypeptide(L)'
;MTHTITRAITVLGSEVRINDIIEVGGNLHRIVDVRAIHGTRRRLQFADGNAYILGCSMRIGITRAFAAEHGGLNAPRLRPRLHTGGRAC
;
A
#
# COMPACT_ATOMS: atom_id res chain seq x y z
N MET A 1 -19.82 2.40 15.63
CA MET A 1 -19.38 1.17 14.93
C MET A 1 -18.63 1.60 13.69
N THR A 2 -17.34 1.27 13.57
CA THR A 2 -16.54 1.64 12.38
C THR A 2 -16.83 0.62 11.29
N HIS A 3 -17.30 1.08 10.13
CA HIS A 3 -17.50 0.19 8.99
C HIS A 3 -16.16 0.03 8.27
N THR A 4 -15.90 -1.14 7.68
CA THR A 4 -14.70 -1.35 6.87
C THR A 4 -15.11 -1.42 5.40
N ILE A 5 -14.49 -0.58 4.57
CA ILE A 5 -14.68 -0.61 3.10
C ILE A 5 -13.41 -1.17 2.47
N THR A 6 -13.57 -2.22 1.68
CA THR A 6 -12.48 -2.80 0.90
C THR A 6 -12.46 -2.19 -0.50
N ARG A 7 -11.29 -1.78 -1.00
CA ARG A 7 -11.12 -1.23 -2.36
C ARG A 7 -9.91 -1.82 -3.04
N ALA A 8 -10.06 -2.11 -4.33
CA ALA A 8 -8.94 -2.35 -5.24
C ALA A 8 -8.37 -1.01 -5.70
N ILE A 9 -7.07 -0.78 -5.52
CA ILE A 9 -6.37 0.45 -5.90
C ILE A 9 -5.01 0.12 -6.52
N THR A 10 -4.49 1.02 -7.35
CA THR A 10 -3.11 0.96 -7.81
C THR A 10 -2.26 1.88 -6.95
N VAL A 11 -1.14 1.37 -6.44
CA VAL A 11 -0.20 2.11 -5.60
C VAL A 11 1.23 1.93 -6.10
N LEU A 12 2.16 2.76 -5.64
CA LEU A 12 3.57 2.46 -5.79
C LEU A 12 3.99 1.36 -4.81
N GLY A 13 5.05 0.61 -5.15
CA GLY A 13 5.65 -0.37 -4.24
C GLY A 13 6.10 0.26 -2.93
N SER A 14 6.35 1.57 -2.95
CA SER A 14 6.65 2.37 -1.77
C SER A 14 5.45 2.62 -0.83
N GLU A 15 4.23 2.29 -1.23
CA GLU A 15 2.99 2.57 -0.51
C GLU A 15 2.27 1.30 -0.03
N VAL A 16 2.85 0.14 -0.33
CA VAL A 16 2.40 -1.17 0.14
C VAL A 16 2.56 -1.29 1.66
N ARG A 17 1.56 -1.87 2.32
CA ARG A 17 1.41 -1.99 3.77
C ARG A 17 1.09 -3.42 4.17
N ILE A 18 1.32 -3.72 5.44
CA ILE A 18 0.83 -4.95 6.06
C ILE A 18 -0.70 -5.01 5.92
N ASN A 19 -1.23 -6.22 5.70
CA ASN A 19 -2.63 -6.54 5.41
C ASN A 19 -3.17 -6.14 4.04
N ASP A 20 -2.36 -5.53 3.18
CA ASP A 20 -2.71 -5.45 1.76
C ASP A 20 -2.77 -6.86 1.16
N ILE A 21 -3.70 -7.03 0.22
CA ILE A 21 -3.80 -8.22 -0.61
C ILE A 21 -3.30 -7.85 -2.00
N ILE A 22 -2.39 -8.64 -2.54
CA ILE A 22 -1.73 -8.42 -3.83
C ILE A 22 -1.86 -9.68 -4.68
N GLU A 23 -2.03 -9.51 -6.00
CA GLU A 23 -1.96 -10.62 -6.95
C GLU A 23 -0.53 -10.79 -7.45
N VAL A 24 0.05 -11.98 -7.27
CA VAL A 24 1.36 -12.36 -7.80
C VAL A 24 1.20 -13.69 -8.55
N GLY A 25 1.52 -13.70 -9.85
CA GLY A 25 1.43 -14.91 -10.67
C GLY A 25 0.02 -15.53 -10.70
N GLY A 26 -1.03 -14.70 -10.67
CA GLY A 26 -2.43 -15.15 -10.66
C GLY A 26 -2.99 -15.55 -9.29
N ASN A 27 -2.18 -15.49 -8.22
CA ASN A 27 -2.60 -15.87 -6.88
C ASN A 27 -2.66 -14.65 -5.94
N LEU A 28 -3.71 -14.59 -5.11
CA LEU A 28 -3.87 -13.53 -4.12
C LEU A 28 -3.10 -13.86 -2.84
N HIS A 29 -2.19 -12.97 -2.44
CA HIS A 29 -1.40 -13.11 -1.23
C HIS A 29 -1.67 -11.97 -0.27
N ARG A 30 -1.87 -12.29 1.01
CA ARG A 30 -1.95 -11.30 2.08
C ARG A 30 -0.55 -11.01 2.63
N ILE A 31 -0.19 -9.74 2.67
CA ILE A 31 1.09 -9.28 3.23
C ILE A 31 1.03 -9.28 4.75
N VAL A 32 2.01 -9.93 5.38
CA VAL A 32 2.15 -10.02 6.84
C VAL A 32 3.36 -9.25 7.37
N ASP A 33 4.38 -9.04 6.53
CA ASP A 33 5.55 -8.20 6.86
C ASP A 33 6.01 -7.40 5.64
N VAL A 34 6.53 -6.20 5.88
CA VAL A 34 7.13 -5.34 4.86
C VAL A 34 8.46 -4.84 5.39
N ARG A 35 9.54 -5.28 4.76
CA ARG A 35 10.89 -4.89 5.15
C ARG A 35 11.58 -4.12 4.03
N ALA A 36 12.17 -2.96 4.36
CA ALA A 36 13.08 -2.30 3.44
C ALA A 36 14.33 -3.17 3.26
N ILE A 37 14.74 -3.40 2.02
CA ILE A 37 16.01 -4.06 1.70
C ILE A 37 16.90 -3.07 0.95
N HIS A 38 18.18 -3.39 0.81
CA HIS A 38 19.19 -2.48 0.26
C HIS A 38 18.73 -1.75 -1.02
N GLY A 39 18.98 -0.44 -1.06
CA GLY A 39 18.53 0.44 -2.13
C GLY A 39 17.05 0.82 -2.02
N THR A 40 16.35 0.76 -3.15
CA THR A 40 14.98 1.26 -3.32
C THR A 40 13.97 0.11 -3.39
N ARG A 41 14.26 -1.00 -2.71
CA ARG A 41 13.46 -2.23 -2.80
C ARG A 41 12.88 -2.60 -1.44
N ARG A 42 11.77 -3.34 -1.48
CA ARG A 42 11.11 -3.87 -0.29
C ARG A 42 10.88 -5.36 -0.45
N ARG A 43 11.12 -6.11 0.63
CA ARG A 43 10.72 -7.50 0.76
C ARG A 43 9.34 -7.52 1.41
N LEU A 44 8.36 -8.05 0.67
CA LEU A 44 7.04 -8.37 1.16
C LEU A 44 7.06 -9.83 1.61
N GLN A 45 6.64 -10.11 2.84
CA GLN A 45 6.39 -11.48 3.27
C GLN A 45 4.89 -11.73 3.30
N PHE A 46 4.48 -12.88 2.81
CA PHE A 46 3.10 -13.29 2.70
C PHE A 46 2.73 -14.32 3.78
N ALA A 47 1.43 -14.44 4.06
CA ALA A 47 0.90 -15.35 5.08
C ALA A 47 1.18 -16.83 4.80
N ASP A 48 1.38 -17.19 3.53
CA ASP A 48 1.73 -18.55 3.08
C ASP A 48 3.24 -18.86 3.22
N GLY A 49 4.03 -17.93 3.74
CA GLY A 49 5.48 -18.05 3.90
C GLY A 49 6.29 -17.58 2.69
N ASN A 50 5.64 -17.29 1.55
CA ASN A 50 6.32 -16.78 0.37
C ASN A 50 6.80 -15.34 0.59
N ALA A 51 7.80 -14.93 -0.18
CA ALA A 51 8.30 -13.57 -0.17
C ALA A 51 8.49 -13.03 -1.58
N TYR A 52 8.21 -11.74 -1.74
CA TYR A 52 8.33 -11.05 -3.01
C TYR A 52 9.15 -9.77 -2.85
N ILE A 53 10.09 -9.52 -3.76
CA ILE A 53 10.87 -8.30 -3.77
C ILE A 53 10.24 -7.32 -4.75
N LEU A 54 9.80 -6.18 -4.23
CA LEU A 54 9.13 -5.13 -4.98
C LEU A 54 10.01 -3.87 -5.03
N GLY A 55 10.18 -3.29 -6.22
CA GLY A 55 10.80 -1.98 -6.39
C GLY A 55 9.89 -0.85 -5.93
N CYS A 56 10.44 0.18 -5.26
CA CYS A 56 9.69 1.30 -4.71
C CYS A 56 8.87 2.06 -5.77
N SER A 57 9.35 2.14 -7.01
CA SER A 57 8.71 2.90 -8.10
C SER A 57 7.79 2.05 -8.98
N MET A 58 7.68 0.75 -8.71
CA MET A 58 6.79 -0.14 -9.45
C MET A 58 5.33 0.12 -9.06
N ARG A 59 4.46 0.32 -10.05
CA ARG A 59 3.01 0.38 -9.81
C ARG A 59 2.45 -1.02 -9.64
N ILE A 60 1.61 -1.20 -8.63
CA ILE A 60 1.05 -2.50 -8.29
C ILE A 60 -0.40 -2.37 -7.84
N GLY A 61 -1.24 -3.30 -8.31
CA GLY A 61 -2.62 -3.44 -7.86
C GLY A 61 -2.67 -4.11 -6.49
N ILE A 62 -3.38 -3.51 -5.55
CA ILE A 62 -3.65 -4.09 -4.24
C ILE A 62 -5.13 -3.97 -3.89
N THR A 63 -5.59 -4.84 -3.02
CA THR A 63 -6.86 -4.70 -2.30
C THR A 63 -6.56 -4.30 -0.86
N ARG A 64 -7.14 -3.18 -0.41
CA ARG A 64 -6.93 -2.62 0.92
C ARG A 64 -8.25 -2.34 1.64
N ALA A 65 -8.29 -2.65 2.93
CA ALA A 65 -9.35 -2.28 3.84
C ALA A 65 -9.13 -0.86 4.39
N PHE A 66 -10.18 -0.03 4.35
CA PHE A 66 -10.20 1.32 4.90
C PHE A 66 -11.28 1.41 5.98
N ALA A 67 -10.94 2.03 7.11
CA ALA A 67 -11.94 2.44 8.08
C ALA A 67 -12.83 3.52 7.45
N ALA A 68 -14.12 3.23 7.35
CA ALA A 68 -15.14 4.20 7.02
C ALA A 68 -15.70 4.78 8.32
N GLU A 69 -15.35 6.04 8.56
CA GLU A 69 -16.00 6.87 9.57
C GLU A 69 -17.49 7.02 9.21
N HIS A 70 -18.37 6.62 10.12
CA HIS A 70 -19.82 6.73 9.93
C HIS A 70 -20.26 8.17 10.25
N GLY A 71 -20.22 9.04 9.24
CA GLY A 71 -20.87 10.36 9.27
C GLY A 71 -19.96 11.55 9.55
N GLY A 72 -19.87 12.47 8.58
CA GLY A 72 -19.35 13.81 8.76
C GLY A 72 -18.52 14.28 7.58
N LEU A 73 -19.05 15.22 6.81
CA LEU A 73 -18.34 16.06 5.85
C LEU A 73 -16.97 16.50 6.39
N ASN A 74 -15.92 15.77 6.02
CA ASN A 74 -14.55 16.27 6.07
C ASN A 74 -13.78 15.61 4.93
N ALA A 75 -14.08 16.10 3.72
CA ALA A 75 -13.10 16.09 2.65
C ALA A 75 -11.79 16.62 3.26
N PRO A 76 -10.66 15.90 3.14
CA PRO A 76 -9.39 16.52 3.45
C PRO A 76 -9.29 17.69 2.46
N ARG A 77 -9.37 18.92 2.99
CA ARG A 77 -8.98 20.10 2.23
C ARG A 77 -7.54 19.86 1.80
N LEU A 78 -7.37 19.44 0.56
CA LEU A 78 -6.09 19.46 -0.15
C LEU A 78 -5.60 20.91 -0.07
N ARG A 79 -4.80 21.21 0.96
CA ARG A 79 -4.00 22.43 0.97
C ARG A 79 -2.94 22.20 -0.11
N PRO A 80 -2.88 23.02 -1.16
CA PRO A 80 -1.75 22.96 -2.07
C PRO A 80 -0.52 23.44 -1.30
N ARG A 81 0.32 22.51 -0.83
CA ARG A 81 1.68 22.85 -0.39
C ARG A 81 2.55 22.91 -1.63
N LEU A 82 2.80 24.14 -2.08
CA LEU A 82 3.87 24.46 -3.02
C LEU A 82 5.23 24.27 -2.32
N HIS A 83 6.21 23.77 -3.08
CA HIS A 83 7.66 23.72 -2.82
C HIS A 83 8.15 22.77 -1.70
N THR A 84 9.27 22.05 -1.81
CA THR A 84 10.41 22.06 -2.74
C THR A 84 11.16 20.72 -2.60
N GLY A 85 11.84 20.29 -3.67
CA GLY A 85 12.93 19.32 -3.75
C GLY A 85 13.21 18.36 -2.58
N GLY A 86 13.10 17.05 -2.86
CA GLY A 86 13.68 16.01 -2.03
C GLY A 86 13.53 14.67 -2.72
N ARG A 87 14.65 14.16 -3.25
CA ARG A 87 14.81 12.88 -3.94
C ARG A 87 13.81 11.82 -3.45
N ALA A 88 12.86 11.47 -4.34
CA ALA A 88 12.17 10.20 -4.27
C ALA A 88 13.23 9.10 -4.48
N CYS A 89 13.12 8.03 -3.69
CA CYS A 89 13.92 6.82 -3.81
C CYS A 89 14.05 6.34 -5.26
#